data_AF-A0A940CBG7-F1
#
_entry.id   AF-A0A940CBG7-F1
#
_cell.length_a   1.000
_cell.length_b   1.000
_cell.length_c   1.000
_cell.angle_alpha   90.00
_cell.angle_beta   90.00
_cell.angle_gamma   90.00
#
_symmetry.space_group_name_H-M   'P 1'
#
loop_
_entity.id
_entity.type
_entity.pdbx_description
1 polymer ?
#
loop_
_entity_poly.entity_id
_entity_poly.type
_entity_poly.pdbx_seq_one_letter_code
_entity_poly.pdbx_strand_id
1 'polypeptide(L)'
;MEFKLHSDYKPTGDQPQAIEALVKGFKEGNQFQTLVGVTGSGKTFTMANVIAALNKPTLVISHNKTLAGQLYSEFKEFFPNNAVEYFVSYSLADRQLQYIVSA
;
A
#
# COMPACT_ATOMS: atom_id res chain seq x y z
N MET A 1 7.89 -2.81 -16.03
CA MET A 1 8.43 -1.76 -15.13
C MET A 1 8.56 -2.36 -13.74
N GLU A 2 9.55 -1.94 -12.97
CA GLU A 2 9.83 -2.46 -11.62
C GLU A 2 9.45 -1.39 -10.58
N PHE A 3 8.77 -1.76 -9.51
CA PHE A 3 8.52 -0.87 -8.37
C PHE A 3 9.81 -0.64 -7.59
N LYS A 4 10.31 0.61 -7.64
CA LYS A 4 11.55 1.00 -6.98
C LYS A 4 11.23 1.75 -5.70
N LEU A 5 11.22 1.00 -4.59
CA LEU A 5 11.02 1.57 -3.27
C LEU A 5 12.20 2.49 -2.90
N HIS A 6 11.90 3.74 -2.57
CA HIS A 6 12.84 4.72 -2.05
C HIS A 6 12.52 4.96 -0.57
N SER A 7 13.51 4.76 0.30
CA SER A 7 13.42 5.06 1.72
C SER A 7 14.81 5.08 2.35
N ASP A 8 15.03 5.99 3.29
CA ASP A 8 16.22 6.00 4.15
C ASP A 8 16.13 4.94 5.27
N TYR A 9 14.94 4.38 5.47
CA TYR A 9 14.66 3.41 6.52
C TYR A 9 14.63 1.98 5.96
N LYS A 10 15.05 1.02 6.79
CA LYS A 10 14.88 -0.41 6.52
C LYS A 10 13.71 -0.94 7.32
N PRO A 11 13.02 -2.01 6.88
CA PRO A 11 12.00 -2.66 7.70
C PRO A 11 12.60 -3.11 9.04
N THR A 12 11.93 -2.76 10.14
CA THR A 12 12.38 -3.08 11.51
C THR A 12 11.26 -3.70 12.35
N GLY A 13 11.60 -4.27 13.50
CA GLY A 13 10.63 -4.92 14.39
C GLY A 13 9.94 -6.09 13.68
N ASP A 14 8.61 -6.13 13.71
CA ASP A 14 7.82 -7.21 13.10
C ASP A 14 7.63 -7.04 11.58
N GLN A 15 8.04 -5.91 11.01
CA GLN A 15 7.81 -5.60 9.59
C GLN A 15 8.46 -6.63 8.64
N PRO A 16 9.73 -7.06 8.81
CA PRO A 16 10.36 -8.01 7.90
C PRO A 16 9.58 -9.33 7.80
N GLN A 17 9.16 -9.87 8.95
CA GLN A 17 8.40 -11.12 9.01
C GLN A 17 7.00 -10.96 8.39
N ALA A 18 6.33 -9.84 8.63
CA ALA A 18 5.04 -9.55 8.02
C ALA A 18 5.14 -9.43 6.49
N ILE A 19 6.17 -8.76 5.97
CA ILE A 19 6.43 -8.65 4.53
C ILE A 19 6.64 -10.03 3.92
N GLU A 20 7.53 -10.84 4.52
CA GLU A 20 7.84 -12.18 4.04
C GLU A 20 6.59 -13.07 4.00
N ALA A 21 5.80 -13.07 5.08
CA ALA A 21 4.58 -13.87 5.17
C ALA A 21 3.56 -13.48 4.09
N LEU A 22 3.32 -12.19 3.89
CA LEU A 22 2.38 -11.69 2.88
C LEU A 22 2.83 -12.02 1.45
N VAL A 23 4.11 -11.83 1.15
CA VAL A 23 4.70 -12.13 -0.15
C VAL A 23 4.63 -13.63 -0.45
N LYS A 24 4.98 -14.46 0.55
CA LYS A 24 4.91 -15.91 0.44
C LYS A 24 3.48 -16.38 0.20
N GLY A 25 2.54 -15.95 1.04
CA GLY A 25 1.12 -16.33 0.91
C GLY A 25 0.55 -15.94 -0.45
N PHE A 26 0.95 -14.78 -1.00
CA PHE A 26 0.50 -14.36 -2.33
C PHE A 26 1.06 -15.29 -3.42
N LYS A 27 2.34 -15.65 -3.35
CA LYS A 27 2.99 -16.56 -4.31
C LYS A 27 2.44 -17.99 -4.23
N GLU A 28 1.95 -18.40 -3.07
CA GLU A 28 1.27 -19.69 -2.86
C GLU A 28 -0.18 -19.69 -3.40
N GLY A 29 -0.69 -18.54 -3.85
CA GLY A 29 -2.04 -18.41 -4.42
C GLY A 29 -3.12 -18.06 -3.40
N ASN A 30 -2.76 -17.65 -2.17
CA ASN A 30 -3.74 -17.19 -1.19
C ASN A 30 -4.39 -15.90 -1.66
N GLN A 31 -5.69 -15.95 -1.94
CA GLN A 31 -6.46 -14.82 -2.45
C GLN A 31 -6.72 -13.74 -1.38
N PHE A 32 -6.82 -14.16 -0.11
CA PHE A 32 -7.15 -13.29 1.00
C PHE A 32 -6.08 -13.38 2.08
N GLN A 33 -5.54 -12.24 2.47
CA GLN A 33 -4.55 -12.14 3.54
C GLN A 33 -4.81 -10.89 4.37
N THR A 34 -4.48 -10.95 5.66
CA THR A 34 -4.70 -9.84 6.59
C THR A 34 -3.38 -9.45 7.24
N LEU A 35 -2.97 -8.20 7.05
CA LEU A 35 -1.89 -7.59 7.83
C LEU A 35 -2.44 -7.12 9.17
N VAL A 36 -2.13 -7.84 10.24
CA VAL A 36 -2.47 -7.42 11.61
C VAL A 36 -1.35 -6.54 12.15
N GLY A 37 -1.65 -5.30 12.50
CA GLY A 37 -0.65 -4.38 13.03
C GLY A 37 -1.26 -3.22 13.81
N VAL A 38 -0.63 -2.87 14.93
CA VAL A 38 -1.05 -1.74 15.79
C VAL A 38 -0.85 -0.39 15.11
N THR A 39 -1.47 0.67 15.64
CA THR A 39 -1.25 2.04 15.13
C THR A 39 0.22 2.46 15.34
N GLY A 40 0.81 3.15 14.37
CA GLY A 40 2.21 3.57 14.43
C GLY A 40 3.23 2.50 14.02
N SER A 41 2.83 1.26 13.71
CA SER A 41 3.76 0.19 13.31
C SER A 41 4.33 0.31 11.89
N GLY A 42 4.01 1.36 11.15
CA GLY A 42 4.48 1.56 9.78
C GLY A 42 3.78 0.70 8.73
N LYS A 43 2.46 0.44 8.87
CA LYS A 43 1.69 -0.41 7.93
C LYS A 43 1.82 0.00 6.46
N THR A 44 1.85 1.29 6.14
CA THR A 44 2.03 1.75 4.76
C THR A 44 3.39 1.33 4.21
N PHE A 45 4.45 1.49 5.00
CA PHE A 45 5.80 1.09 4.60
C PHE A 45 5.92 -0.44 4.44
N THR A 46 5.30 -1.22 5.33
CA THR A 46 5.16 -2.68 5.16
C THR A 46 4.51 -3.01 3.82
N MET A 47 3.38 -2.38 3.49
CA MET A 47 2.69 -2.63 2.22
C MET A 47 3.49 -2.15 1.01
N ALA A 48 4.24 -1.05 1.10
CA ALA A 48 5.13 -0.59 0.04
C ALA A 48 6.23 -1.63 -0.27
N ASN A 49 6.82 -2.24 0.76
CA ASN A 49 7.79 -3.33 0.58
C ASN A 49 7.13 -4.56 -0.09
N VAL A 50 5.90 -4.91 0.29
CA VAL A 50 5.15 -6.01 -0.34
C VAL A 50 4.88 -5.72 -1.82
N ILE A 51 4.43 -4.51 -2.16
CA ILE A 51 4.19 -4.08 -3.55
C ILE A 51 5.48 -4.16 -4.37
N ALA A 52 6.59 -3.65 -3.82
CA ALA A 52 7.90 -3.72 -4.46
C ALA A 52 8.35 -5.17 -4.72
N ALA A 53 8.19 -6.05 -3.72
CA ALA A 53 8.59 -7.44 -3.81
C ALA A 53 7.74 -8.29 -4.77
N LEU A 54 6.43 -8.00 -4.87
CA LEU A 54 5.52 -8.71 -5.78
C LEU A 54 5.55 -8.17 -7.21
N ASN A 55 5.97 -6.91 -7.35
CA ASN A 55 6.05 -6.17 -8.60
C ASN A 55 4.76 -6.26 -9.46
N LYS A 56 3.60 -6.00 -8.84
CA LYS A 56 2.29 -6.04 -9.50
C LYS A 56 1.56 -4.72 -9.34
N PRO A 57 0.84 -4.25 -10.37
CA PRO A 57 -0.06 -3.11 -10.25
C PRO A 57 -1.03 -3.33 -9.09
N THR A 58 -1.05 -2.42 -8.14
CA THR A 58 -1.77 -2.59 -6.88
C THR A 58 -2.82 -1.50 -6.73
N LEU A 59 -4.02 -1.89 -6.28
CA LEU A 59 -5.12 -1.00 -5.96
C LEU A 59 -5.25 -0.91 -4.44
N VAL A 60 -4.95 0.25 -3.87
CA VAL A 60 -5.20 0.52 -2.44
C VAL A 60 -6.52 1.27 -2.29
N ILE A 61 -7.43 0.73 -1.47
CA ILE A 61 -8.75 1.30 -1.20
C ILE A 61 -8.82 1.85 0.24
N SER A 62 -9.25 3.10 0.38
CA SER A 62 -9.49 3.75 1.67
C SER A 62 -10.97 4.11 1.86
N HIS A 63 -11.41 4.23 3.10
CA HIS A 63 -12.80 4.51 3.46
C HIS A 63 -13.11 6.01 3.57
N ASN A 64 -12.12 6.91 3.49
CA ASN A 64 -12.32 8.35 3.59
C ASN A 64 -11.28 9.16 2.78
N LYS A 65 -11.65 10.41 2.42
CA LYS A 65 -10.83 11.35 1.62
C LYS A 65 -9.47 11.63 2.24
N THR A 66 -9.46 11.94 3.53
CA THR A 66 -8.27 12.39 4.25
C THR A 66 -7.21 11.31 4.30
N LEU A 67 -7.59 10.10 4.72
CA LEU A 67 -6.68 8.95 4.78
C LEU A 67 -6.19 8.55 3.38
N ALA A 68 -7.05 8.66 2.37
CA ALA A 68 -6.64 8.39 1.01
C ALA A 68 -5.60 9.39 0.48
N GLY A 69 -5.78 10.68 0.75
CA GLY A 69 -4.78 11.70 0.43
C GLY A 69 -3.46 11.47 1.16
N GLN A 70 -3.52 11.08 2.44
CA GLN A 70 -2.33 10.71 3.21
C GLN A 70 -1.60 9.51 2.57
N LEU A 71 -2.32 8.43 2.26
CA LEU A 71 -1.74 7.24 1.63
C LEU A 71 -1.12 7.58 0.27
N TYR A 72 -1.78 8.41 -0.53
CA TYR A 72 -1.24 8.88 -1.80
C TYR A 72 0.09 9.60 -1.61
N SER A 73 0.18 10.55 -0.69
CA SER A 73 1.43 11.27 -0.39
C SER A 73 2.54 10.31 0.06
N GLU A 74 2.25 9.41 1.01
CA GLU A 74 3.21 8.41 1.50
C GLU A 74 3.70 7.50 0.36
N PHE A 75 2.80 6.98 -0.49
CA PHE A 75 3.19 6.15 -1.62
C PHE A 75 3.97 6.92 -2.69
N LYS A 76 3.68 8.21 -2.90
CA LYS A 76 4.44 9.05 -3.85
C LYS A 76 5.87 9.27 -3.37
N GLU A 77 6.07 9.44 -2.07
CA GLU A 77 7.40 9.50 -1.45
C GLU A 77 8.14 8.16 -1.56
N PHE A 78 7.45 7.04 -1.33
CA PHE A 78 8.04 5.70 -1.44
C PHE A 78 8.35 5.28 -2.88
N PHE A 79 7.58 5.76 -3.87
CA PHE A 79 7.73 5.37 -5.27
C PHE A 79 7.81 6.60 -6.20
N PRO A 80 8.82 7.47 -6.04
CA PRO A 80 8.91 8.73 -6.78
C PRO A 80 9.09 8.52 -8.29
N ASN A 81 9.59 7.34 -8.68
CA ASN A 81 9.85 6.96 -10.07
C ASN A 81 8.77 6.03 -10.66
N ASN A 82 7.68 5.75 -9.94
CA ASN A 82 6.56 4.94 -10.43
C ASN A 82 5.28 5.79 -10.53
N ALA A 83 4.30 5.29 -11.28
CA ALA A 83 3.03 5.96 -11.51
C ALA A 83 2.09 5.79 -10.30
N VAL A 84 2.29 6.61 -9.28
CA VAL A 84 1.37 6.74 -8.14
C VAL A 84 0.29 7.74 -8.51
N GLU A 85 -0.96 7.26 -8.61
CA GLU A 85 -2.15 8.03 -9.01
C GLU A 85 -3.17 8.12 -7.86
N TYR A 86 -4.03 9.15 -7.89
CA TYR A 86 -5.10 9.36 -6.91
C TYR A 86 -6.46 9.47 -7.61
N PHE A 87 -7.35 8.51 -7.37
CA PHE A 87 -8.72 8.56 -7.89
C PHE A 87 -9.73 8.85 -6.78
N VAL A 88 -10.66 9.79 -7.05
CA VAL A 88 -11.79 10.09 -6.17
C VAL A 88 -13.06 10.13 -7.00
N SER A 89 -14.08 9.38 -6.57
CA SER A 89 -15.42 9.51 -7.14
C SER A 89 -16.02 10.88 -6.78
N TYR A 90 -16.36 11.67 -7.81
CA TYR A 90 -17.13 12.91 -7.68
C TYR A 90 -18.63 12.57 -7.66
N SER A 91 -19.11 12.00 -6.57
CA SER A 91 -20.55 11.80 -6.32
C SER A 91 -20.92 12.50 -5.03
N LEU A 92 -21.90 13.41 -5.11
CA LEU A 92 -22.49 14.14 -3.98
C LEU A 92 -23.43 13.26 -3.13
N ALA A 93 -23.71 12.03 -3.55
CA ALA A 93 -24.58 11.11 -2.83
C ALA A 93 -23.75 10.17 -1.95
N ASP A 94 -23.97 10.29 -0.64
CA ASP A 94 -23.52 9.37 0.40
C ASP A 94 -23.62 7.91 -0.04
N ARG A 95 -22.47 7.26 -0.30
CA ARG A 95 -22.08 5.93 0.18
C ARG A 95 -20.87 5.40 -0.62
N GLN A 96 -19.82 5.09 0.13
CA GLN A 96 -18.59 4.42 -0.31
C GLN A 96 -17.76 5.17 -1.35
N LEU A 97 -17.07 6.19 -0.87
CA LEU A 97 -15.97 6.76 -1.61
C LEU A 97 -14.83 5.75 -1.67
N GLN A 98 -14.63 5.13 -2.84
CA GLN A 98 -13.48 4.31 -3.15
C GLN A 98 -12.36 5.23 -3.61
N TYR A 99 -11.29 5.30 -2.82
CA TYR A 99 -10.09 6.01 -3.21
C TYR A 99 -9.09 5.01 -3.76
N ILE A 100 -8.53 5.28 -4.93
CA ILE A 100 -7.57 4.38 -5.58
C ILE A 100 -6.20 5.02 -5.50
N VAL A 101 -5.24 4.31 -4.92
CA VAL A 101 -3.82 4.50 -5.23
C VAL A 101 -3.40 3.36 -6.14
N SER A 102 -3.05 3.67 -7.39
CA SER A 102 -2.30 2.72 -8.22
C SER A 102 -0.83 2.89 -7.84
N ALA A 103 -0.24 1.89 -7.19
CA ALA A 103 1.20 1.72 -7.25
C ALA A 103 1.41 0.69 -8.35
#